data_AF-A0AAW3W8Z3-F1
#
_entry.id   AF-A0AAW3W8Z3-F1
#
_cell.length_a   1.000
_cell.length_b   1.000
_cell.length_c   1.000
_cell.angle_alpha   90.00
_cell.angle_beta   90.00
_cell.angle_gamma   90.00
#
_symmetry.space_group_name_H-M   'P 1'
#
loop_
_entity.id
_entity.type
_entity.pdbx_description
1 polymer ?
#
loop_
_entity_poly.entity_id
_entity_poly.type
_entity_poly.pdbx_seq_one_letter_code
_entity_poly.pdbx_strand_id
1 'polypeptide(L)' 'MNEFLLKFRKEKKLTQEEFSDLLGITLTYYSKIELGLRNPSYNFLNKFKSAFPNASIDDIFFRQYVHEMCS' A
#
# COMPACT_ATOMS: atom_id res chain seq x y z
N MET A 1 -8.60 7.36 -1.08
CA MET A 1 -7.98 6.65 0.06
C MET A 1 -7.86 5.18 -0.28
N ASN A 2 -6.70 4.56 -0.05
CA ASN A 2 -6.52 3.12 -0.20
C ASN A 2 -6.95 2.44 1.10
N GLU A 3 -8.25 2.10 1.18
CA GLU A 3 -8.86 1.47 2.35
C GLU A 3 -8.19 0.14 2.74
N PHE A 4 -7.70 -0.61 1.75
CA PHE A 4 -7.03 -1.89 2.00
C PHE A 4 -5.66 -1.70 2.64
N LEU A 5 -4.89 -0.72 2.17
CA LEU A 5 -3.59 -0.38 2.77
C LEU A 5 -3.75 0.17 4.19
N LEU A 6 -4.76 1.02 4.40
CA LEU A 6 -5.11 1.54 5.72
C LEU A 6 -5.47 0.41 6.69
N LYS A 7 -6.36 -0.50 6.26
CA LYS A 7 -6.77 -1.65 7.05
C LYS A 7 -5.59 -2.55 7.39
N PHE A 8 -4.76 -2.88 6.39
CA PHE A 8 -3.56 -3.69 6.58
C PHE A 8 -2.61 -3.10 7.62
N ARG A 9 -2.32 -1.80 7.54
CA ARG A 9 -1.49 -1.11 8.54
C ARG A 9 -2.12 -1.17 9.93
N LYS A 10 -3.43 -0.91 10.04
CA LYS A 10 -4.15 -0.92 11.32
C LYS A 10 -4.23 -2.31 11.95
N GLU A 11 -4.35 -3.37 11.17
CA GLU A 11 -4.29 -4.76 11.65
C GLU A 11 -2.91 -5.09 12.26
N LYS A 12 -1.85 -4.48 11.74
CA LYS A 12 -0.50 -4.55 12.31
C LYS A 12 -0.30 -3.64 13.54
N LYS A 13 -1.30 -2.82 13.90
CA LYS A 13 -1.27 -1.84 14.98
C LYS A 13 -0.18 -0.78 14.84
N LEU A 14 0.17 -0.42 13.61
CA LEU A 14 1.22 0.56 13.32
C LEU A 14 0.65 1.95 13.00
N THR A 15 1.36 2.99 13.42
CA THR A 15 1.18 4.37 12.95
C THR A 15 1.69 4.51 11.51
N GLN A 16 1.35 5.63 10.83
CA GLN A 16 1.88 5.88 9.49
C GLN A 16 3.41 6.05 9.50
N GLU A 17 3.96 6.60 10.58
CA GLU A 17 5.40 6.82 10.78
C GLU A 17 6.14 5.49 10.92
N GLU A 18 5.74 4.64 11.87
CA GLU A 18 6.32 3.31 12.06
C GLU A 18 6.23 2.44 10.81
N PHE A 19 5.11 2.54 10.08
CA PHE A 19 4.93 1.81 8.83
C PHE A 19 5.86 2.32 7.73
N SER A 20 6.06 3.64 7.65
CA SER A 20 6.99 4.24 6.68
C SER A 20 8.45 3.90 7.00
N ASP A 21 8.82 3.86 8.28
CA ASP A 21 10.15 3.48 8.74
C ASP A 21 10.45 2.02 8.42
N LEU A 22 9.50 1.12 8.66
CA LEU A 22 9.62 -0.30 8.34
C LEU A 22 9.84 -0.53 6.82
N LEU A 23 9.21 0.28 5.98
CA LEU A 23 9.42 0.27 4.52
C LEU A 23 10.68 1.04 4.08
N GLY A 24 11.34 1.77 4.97
CA GLY A 24 12.47 2.65 4.66
C GLY A 24 12.08 3.75 3.66
N ILE A 25 10.93 4.37 3.84
CA ILE A 25 10.43 5.49 3.02
C ILE A 25 10.01 6.65 3.92
N THR A 26 9.84 7.84 3.35
CA THR A 26 9.38 8.99 4.14
C THR A 26 7.89 8.88 4.47
N LEU A 27 7.52 9.34 5.67
CA LEU A 27 6.12 9.47 6.10
C LEU A 27 5.25 10.16 5.06
N THR A 28 5.67 11.33 4.57
CA THR A 28 4.92 12.11 3.56
C THR A 28 4.67 11.31 2.28
N TYR A 29 5.62 10.47 1.86
CA TYR A 29 5.43 9.63 0.68
C TYR A 29 4.40 8.52 0.96
N TYR A 30 4.52 7.84 2.11
CA TYR A 30 3.55 6.83 2.54
C TYR A 30 2.14 7.41 2.68
N SER A 31 1.96 8.53 3.38
CA SER A 31 0.66 9.16 3.61
C SER A 31 -0.03 9.51 2.29
N LYS A 32 0.71 10.00 1.27
CA LYS A 32 0.12 10.26 -0.06
C LYS A 32 -0.40 8.99 -0.74
N ILE A 33 0.27 7.86 -0.55
CA ILE A 33 -0.17 6.57 -1.09
C ILE A 33 -1.39 6.07 -0.33
N GLU A 34 -1.36 6.06 1.01
CA GLU A 34 -2.48 5.61 1.82
C GLU A 34 -3.73 6.49 1.60
N LEU A 35 -3.57 7.80 1.46
CA LEU A 35 -4.68 8.71 1.13
C LEU A 35 -5.17 8.57 -0.32
N GLY A 36 -4.45 7.84 -1.18
CA GLY A 36 -4.76 7.71 -2.60
C GLY A 36 -4.47 8.97 -3.41
N LEU A 37 -3.69 9.90 -2.87
CA LEU A 37 -3.21 11.11 -3.55
C LEU A 37 -2.08 10.80 -4.53
N ARG A 38 -1.44 9.63 -4.39
CA ARG A 38 -0.38 9.17 -5.27
C ARG A 38 -0.44 7.65 -5.45
N ASN A 39 -0.27 7.19 -6.67
CA ASN A 39 -0.15 5.76 -6.96
C ASN A 39 1.18 5.20 -6.39
N PRO A 40 1.17 3.97 -5.87
CA PRO A 40 2.40 3.31 -5.44
C PRO A 40 3.35 3.15 -6.63
N SER A 41 4.63 3.45 -6.43
CA SER A 41 5.65 3.18 -7.45
C SER A 41 6.08 1.71 -7.40
N TYR A 42 6.73 1.22 -8.47
CA TYR A 42 7.34 -0.11 -8.47
C TYR A 42 8.32 -0.30 -7.29
N ASN A 43 9.11 0.73 -6.97
CA ASN A 43 10.02 0.69 -5.82
C ASN A 43 9.26 0.55 -4.48
N PHE A 44 8.13 1.25 -4.34
CA PHE A 44 7.27 1.11 -3.16
C PHE A 44 6.73 -0.33 -3.06
N LEU A 45 6.23 -0.90 -4.16
CA LEU A 45 5.71 -2.27 -4.19
C LEU A 45 6.80 -3.29 -3.82
N ASN A 46 8.03 -3.11 -4.31
CA ASN A 46 9.16 -3.98 -3.95
C ASN A 46 9.52 -3.89 -2.47
N LYS A 47 9.58 -2.68 -1.92
CA LYS A 47 9.82 -2.47 -0.48
C LYS A 47 8.71 -3.08 0.36
N PHE A 48 7.46 -2.90 -0.05
CA PHE A 48 6.29 -3.48 0.58
C PHE A 48 6.34 -5.01 0.57
N LYS A 49 6.63 -5.62 -0.58
CA LYS A 49 6.77 -7.08 -0.71
C LYS A 49 7.91 -7.63 0.13
N SER A 50 9.02 -6.89 0.23
CA SER A 50 10.18 -7.28 1.01
C SER A 50 9.90 -7.24 2.51
N ALA A 51 9.16 -6.21 2.96
CA ALA A 51 8.72 -6.07 4.35
C ALA A 51 7.60 -7.05 4.73
N PHE A 52 6.71 -7.36 3.79
CA PHE A 52 5.52 -8.16 4.02
C PHE A 52 5.37 -9.23 2.93
N PRO A 53 6.22 -10.28 2.92
CA PRO A 53 6.24 -11.29 1.85
C PRO A 53 4.95 -12.11 1.74
N ASN A 54 4.19 -12.21 2.85
CA ASN A 54 2.91 -12.92 2.89
C ASN A 54 1.71 -12.02 2.56
N ALA A 55 1.91 -10.73 2.33
CA ALA A 55 0.83 -9.81 1.97
C ALA A 55 0.54 -9.90 0.47
N SER A 56 -0.74 -10.03 0.12
CA SER A 56 -1.20 -10.01 -1.26
C SER A 56 -1.19 -8.59 -1.80
N ILE A 57 -0.27 -8.28 -2.71
CA ILE A 57 -0.20 -6.97 -3.38
C ILE A 57 -1.46 -6.71 -4.21
N ASP A 58 -1.99 -7.75 -4.86
CA ASP A 58 -3.19 -7.67 -5.69
C ASP A 58 -4.41 -7.23 -4.87
N ASP A 59 -4.58 -7.80 -3.68
CA ASP A 59 -5.68 -7.44 -2.78
C ASP A 59 -5.59 -5.99 -2.27
N ILE A 60 -4.36 -5.50 -2.07
CA ILE A 60 -4.12 -4.19 -1.45
C ILE A 60 -4.11 -3.06 -2.50
N PHE A 61 -3.63 -3.34 -3.72
CA PHE A 61 -3.36 -2.29 -4.72
C PHE A 61 -4.10 -2.46 -6.04
N PHE A 62 -4.62 -3.64 -6.39
CA PHE A 62 -5.17 -3.92 -7.72
C PHE A 62 -6.62 -4.41 -7.75
N ARG A 63 -7.29 -4.54 -6.58
CA ARG A 63 -8.71 -4.98 -6.46
C ARG A 63 -9.74 -4.15 -7.24
N GLN A 64 -9.38 -2.99 -7.78
CA GLN A 64 -10.30 -2.11 -8.52
C GLN A 64 -10.24 -2.31 -10.05
N TYR A 65 -9.38 -3.20 -10.55
CA TYR A 65 -9.35 -3.55 -11.97
C TYR A 65 -10.15 -4.83 -12.23
N VAL A 66 -11.46 -4.78 -11.96
CA VAL A 66 -12.37 -5.54 -12.82
C VAL A 66 -12.39 -4.71 -14.09
N HIS A 67 -11.49 -5.04 -15.02
CA HIS A 67 -11.64 -4.60 -16.41
C HIS A 67 -13.06 -5.04 -16.78
N GLU A 68 -14.00 -4.10 -16.91
CA GLU A 68 -15.19 -4.33 -17.72
C GLU A 68 -14.64 -4.81 -19.05
N MET A 69 -14.69 -6.14 -19.25
CA MET A 69 -14.33 -6.75 -20.50
C MET A 69 -15.12 -5.97 -21.54
N CYS A 70 -14.40 -5.25 -22.40
CA CYS A 70 -15.00 -4.55 -23.52
C CYS A 70 -15.91 -5.57 -24.22
N SER A 71 -17.21 -5.37 -24.04
CA SER A 71 -18.28 -6.12 -24.68
C SER A 71 -18.59 -5.44 -26.01
#